data_AF-A0A937TKA9-F1
#
_entry.id   AF-A0A937TKA9-F1
#
_cell.length_a   1.000
_cell.length_b   1.000
_cell.length_c   1.000
_cell.angle_alpha   90.00
_cell.angle_beta   90.00
_cell.angle_gamma   90.00
#
_symmetry.space_group_name_H-M   'P 1'
#
loop_
_entity.id
_entity.type
_entity.pdbx_description
1 polymer ?
#
loop_
_entity_poly.entity_id
_entity_poly.type
_entity_poly.pdbx_seq_one_letter_code
_entity_poly.pdbx_strand_id
1 'polypeptide(L)'
;MKNFTGKLFIFSAFLLIGIQCSKDTPNPNQEFIIGQCDNNSLSYQTYNPPIEILSDPHGYVNQEIDVNNDGENDFNLISEHPISPGGINSKRALIEPLHSQIEIAIIEKPDTLHKCTVIYGDTIFVYTYYNSDTLYQCPEADSINIINKNWPQIFQYGDELNTNIVWSNDVLEFASNDETSYSWFENGIIYNTSYKIKHCFWNNIGEKFIVFMFRKNEKYYYGWMKLSIFDYKGIKIHEIAYQKY
;
A
#
# COMPACT_ATOMS: atom_id res chain seq x y z
N MET A 1 73.75 42.91 13.74
CA MET A 1 72.37 43.39 13.52
C MET A 1 71.82 42.75 12.26
N LYS A 2 70.66 42.07 12.38
CA LYS A 2 69.71 41.58 11.35
C LYS A 2 70.21 40.42 10.44
N ASN A 3 69.80 39.16 10.64
CA ASN A 3 68.49 38.46 10.49
C ASN A 3 68.07 38.13 9.04
N PHE A 4 67.76 36.84 8.82
CA PHE A 4 66.77 36.18 7.93
C PHE A 4 67.38 34.92 7.23
N THR A 5 67.21 33.71 7.79
CA THR A 5 66.12 32.70 7.57
C THR A 5 66.07 32.09 6.16
N GLY A 6 66.47 30.82 6.07
CA GLY A 6 66.25 29.94 4.92
C GLY A 6 65.91 28.54 5.44
N LYS A 7 64.79 27.99 4.97
CA LYS A 7 63.95 27.02 5.68
C LYS A 7 64.46 25.57 5.70
N LEU A 8 64.21 24.97 6.86
CA LEU A 8 63.96 23.56 7.17
C LEU A 8 63.07 22.84 6.12
N PHE A 9 63.48 21.67 5.63
CA PHE A 9 62.60 20.64 5.08
C PHE A 9 62.89 19.33 5.83
N ILE A 10 62.28 19.19 7.01
CA ILE A 10 62.19 17.89 7.69
C ILE A 10 60.90 17.26 7.18
N PHE A 11 61.05 16.26 6.31
CA PHE A 11 59.96 15.35 5.93
C PHE A 11 59.61 14.52 7.17
N SER A 12 58.62 14.99 7.93
CA SER A 12 57.97 14.18 8.96
C SER A 12 57.07 13.17 8.26
N ALA A 13 57.49 11.92 8.26
CA ALA A 13 56.66 10.78 7.88
C ALA A 13 55.54 10.65 8.93
N PHE A 14 54.39 11.28 8.65
CA PHE A 14 53.14 10.94 9.31
C PHE A 14 52.77 9.52 8.88
N LEU A 15 53.12 8.57 9.75
CA LEU A 15 52.57 7.22 9.74
C LEU A 15 51.06 7.37 10.04
N LEU A 16 50.26 7.55 9.00
CA LEU A 16 48.82 7.35 9.06
C LEU A 16 48.61 5.86 9.32
N ILE A 17 48.55 5.51 10.60
CA ILE A 17 47.92 4.27 11.05
C ILE A 17 46.46 4.41 10.61
N GLY A 18 46.17 3.84 9.44
CA GLY A 18 44.82 3.63 8.98
C GLY A 18 44.14 2.75 10.01
N ILE A 19 43.38 3.38 10.90
CA ILE A 19 42.28 2.73 11.60
C ILE A 19 41.33 2.32 10.49
N GLN A 20 41.53 1.10 10.00
CA GLN A 20 40.57 0.43 9.16
C GLN A 20 39.40 0.11 10.09
N CYS A 21 38.56 1.12 10.29
CA CYS A 21 37.24 0.96 10.86
C CYS A 21 36.56 -0.02 9.91
N SER A 22 36.51 -1.29 10.31
CA SER A 22 35.63 -2.25 9.67
C SER A 22 34.23 -1.65 9.85
N LYS A 23 33.75 -0.98 8.79
CA LYS A 23 32.32 -0.87 8.61
C LYS A 23 31.87 -2.32 8.62
N ASP A 24 31.18 -2.72 9.68
CA ASP A 24 30.24 -3.83 9.60
C ASP A 24 29.29 -3.45 8.48
N THR A 25 29.65 -3.82 7.25
CA THR A 25 28.73 -3.89 6.14
C THR A 25 27.71 -4.93 6.59
N PRO A 26 26.43 -4.54 6.78
CA PRO A 26 25.39 -5.49 7.12
C PRO A 26 25.51 -6.66 6.16
N ASN A 27 25.59 -7.87 6.70
CA ASN A 27 25.68 -9.08 5.89
C ASN A 27 24.44 -9.08 4.97
N PRO A 28 24.60 -9.01 3.64
CA PRO A 28 23.47 -9.01 2.71
C PRO A 28 22.68 -10.33 2.72
N ASN A 29 23.11 -11.32 3.53
CA ASN A 29 22.50 -12.63 3.67
C ASN A 29 21.60 -12.79 4.92
N GLN A 30 21.22 -11.70 5.62
CA GLN A 30 20.18 -11.84 6.65
C GLN A 30 18.81 -11.82 5.96
N GLU A 31 18.29 -13.01 5.65
CA GLU A 31 16.93 -13.21 5.12
C GLU A 31 15.92 -12.47 6.01
N PHE A 32 15.18 -11.53 5.42
CA PHE A 32 14.08 -10.87 6.11
C PHE A 32 12.84 -11.76 5.94
N ILE A 33 12.50 -12.48 7.02
CA ILE A 33 11.35 -13.38 7.07
C ILE A 33 10.15 -12.64 7.66
N ILE A 34 9.07 -12.59 6.90
CA ILE A 34 7.87 -11.81 7.21
C ILE A 34 7.06 -12.51 8.31
N GLY A 35 6.62 -11.74 9.31
CA GLY A 35 5.85 -12.24 10.45
C GLY A 35 6.68 -12.91 11.54
N GLN A 36 8.00 -13.09 11.36
CA GLN A 36 8.88 -13.62 12.42
C GLN A 36 9.55 -12.49 13.20
N CYS A 37 9.46 -12.55 14.53
CA CYS A 37 10.04 -11.56 15.45
C CYS A 37 11.26 -12.09 16.22
N ASP A 38 11.69 -13.33 15.95
CA ASP A 38 12.66 -14.07 16.77
C ASP A 38 14.11 -13.56 16.61
N ASN A 39 14.36 -12.69 15.61
CA ASN A 39 15.65 -12.03 15.43
C ASN A 39 15.67 -10.69 16.17
N ASN A 40 16.62 -10.52 17.10
CA ASN A 40 16.85 -9.31 17.92
C ASN A 40 16.99 -7.98 17.14
N SER A 41 16.99 -8.02 15.80
CA SER A 41 17.03 -6.88 14.89
C SER A 41 15.68 -6.17 14.71
N LEU A 42 14.56 -6.79 15.09
CA LEU A 42 13.23 -6.20 14.94
C LEU A 42 12.70 -5.59 16.24
N SER A 43 12.12 -4.40 16.11
CA SER A 43 11.11 -3.89 17.04
C SER A 43 9.74 -4.33 16.53
N TYR A 44 8.83 -4.68 17.43
CA TYR A 44 7.44 -4.95 17.05
C TYR A 44 6.46 -4.50 18.13
N GLN A 45 5.23 -4.19 17.70
CA GLN A 45 4.11 -3.81 18.53
C GLN A 45 2.89 -4.61 18.10
N THR A 46 2.24 -5.26 19.05
CA THR A 46 0.96 -5.96 18.85
C THR A 46 -0.18 -5.16 19.47
N TYR A 47 -1.31 -5.10 18.78
CA TYR A 47 -2.51 -4.40 19.23
C TYR A 47 -3.60 -5.41 19.62
N ASN A 48 -4.02 -5.36 20.89
CA ASN A 48 -5.14 -6.17 21.38
C ASN A 48 -6.04 -5.31 22.31
N PRO A 49 -7.18 -4.80 21.82
CA PRO A 49 -7.78 -5.07 20.49
C PRO A 49 -6.99 -4.44 19.33
N PRO A 50 -7.16 -4.92 18.09
CA PRO A 50 -6.60 -4.28 16.89
C PRO A 50 -7.03 -2.83 16.75
N ILE A 51 -6.19 -1.98 16.16
CA ILE A 51 -6.59 -0.62 15.78
C ILE A 51 -7.56 -0.75 14.60
N GLU A 52 -8.78 -0.23 14.77
CA GLU A 52 -9.82 -0.27 13.76
C GLU A 52 -10.06 1.12 13.15
N ILE A 53 -9.95 1.20 11.83
CA ILE A 53 -10.17 2.41 11.03
C ILE A 53 -11.34 2.11 10.11
N LEU A 54 -12.48 2.74 10.41
CA LEU A 54 -13.74 2.46 9.72
C LEU A 54 -14.57 3.74 9.62
N SER A 55 -14.90 4.12 8.39
CA SER A 55 -15.79 5.24 8.11
C SER A 55 -17.25 4.81 8.06
N ASP A 56 -18.11 5.65 8.64
CA ASP A 56 -19.55 5.56 8.49
C ASP A 56 -20.00 5.90 7.06
N PRO A 57 -21.24 5.55 6.65
CA PRO A 57 -21.85 6.10 5.42
C PRO A 57 -21.73 7.62 5.33
N HIS A 58 -21.32 8.11 4.15
CA HIS A 58 -20.97 9.52 3.89
C HIS A 58 -19.73 10.02 4.65
N GLY A 59 -18.95 9.09 5.24
CA GLY A 59 -17.82 9.40 6.09
C GLY A 59 -16.47 9.24 5.40
N TYR A 60 -15.50 9.87 6.05
CA TYR A 60 -14.08 9.76 5.79
C TYR A 60 -13.38 9.68 7.16
N VAL A 61 -12.56 8.66 7.36
CA VAL A 61 -11.78 8.49 8.59
C VAL A 61 -10.36 8.15 8.16
N ASN A 62 -9.39 8.81 8.77
CA ASN A 62 -7.98 8.50 8.58
C ASN A 62 -7.28 8.32 9.93
N GLN A 63 -6.15 7.62 9.91
CA GLN A 63 -5.31 7.39 11.07
C GLN A 63 -3.86 7.43 10.64
N GLU A 64 -3.12 8.39 11.19
CA GLU A 64 -1.67 8.47 11.03
C GLU A 64 -0.98 7.54 12.03
N ILE A 65 0.11 6.90 11.60
CA ILE A 65 0.85 5.90 12.37
C ILE A 65 2.34 6.17 12.24
N ASP A 66 2.97 6.46 13.37
CA ASP A 66 4.42 6.39 13.57
C ASP A 66 4.77 4.91 13.85
N VAL A 67 5.33 4.22 12.85
CA VAL A 67 5.65 2.79 12.98
C VAL A 67 7.00 2.56 13.62
N ASN A 68 7.90 3.54 13.51
CA ASN A 68 9.28 3.41 13.97
C ASN A 68 9.53 4.03 15.37
N ASN A 69 8.53 4.73 15.92
CA ASN A 69 8.51 5.47 17.19
C ASN A 69 9.57 6.58 17.29
N ASP A 70 9.86 7.29 16.20
CA ASP A 70 10.77 8.44 16.18
C ASP A 70 10.09 9.79 16.42
N GLY A 71 8.76 9.79 16.54
CA GLY A 71 7.95 10.97 16.79
C GLY A 71 7.41 11.64 15.52
N GLU A 72 7.70 11.09 14.33
CA GLU A 72 7.10 11.50 13.05
C GLU A 72 6.16 10.40 12.52
N ASN A 73 5.02 10.80 11.97
CA ASN A 73 4.06 9.82 11.43
C ASN A 73 4.54 9.29 10.08
N ASP A 74 4.61 7.96 9.95
CA ASP A 74 5.18 7.28 8.78
C ASP A 74 4.13 7.00 7.69
N PHE A 75 2.92 6.58 8.11
CA PHE A 75 1.83 6.22 7.21
C PHE A 75 0.51 6.88 7.61
N ASN A 76 -0.32 7.13 6.62
CA ASN A 76 -1.72 7.52 6.78
C ASN A 76 -2.62 6.43 6.22
N LEU A 77 -3.46 5.84 7.06
CA LEU A 77 -4.39 4.76 6.71
C LEU A 77 -5.79 5.35 6.60
N ILE A 78 -6.46 5.12 5.46
CA ILE A 78 -7.66 5.87 5.08
C ILE A 78 -8.82 4.89 4.82
N SER A 79 -9.96 5.17 5.45
CA SER A 79 -11.25 4.52 5.18
C SER A 79 -12.24 5.55 4.61
N GLU A 80 -12.76 5.29 3.43
CA GLU A 80 -13.71 6.18 2.74
C GLU A 80 -15.04 5.46 2.47
N HIS A 81 -16.16 6.16 2.68
CA HIS A 81 -17.48 5.69 2.27
C HIS A 81 -18.36 6.82 1.71
N PRO A 82 -17.90 7.57 0.69
CA PRO A 82 -18.71 8.62 0.11
C PRO A 82 -19.94 8.03 -0.59
N ILE A 83 -21.10 8.58 -0.23
CA ILE A 83 -22.38 8.29 -0.87
C ILE A 83 -22.97 9.62 -1.34
N SER A 84 -23.44 9.68 -2.58
CA SER A 84 -24.07 10.88 -3.15
C SER A 84 -25.55 10.65 -3.49
N PRO A 85 -26.39 11.70 -3.46
CA PRO A 85 -27.77 11.61 -3.93
C PRO A 85 -27.88 11.19 -5.41
N GLY A 86 -26.83 11.42 -6.21
CA GLY A 86 -26.74 11.01 -7.61
C GLY A 86 -26.47 9.52 -7.83
N GLY A 87 -26.53 8.71 -6.77
CA GLY A 87 -26.41 7.26 -6.85
C GLY A 87 -24.99 6.72 -6.71
N ILE A 88 -23.98 7.57 -6.42
CA ILE A 88 -22.62 7.10 -6.11
C ILE A 88 -22.62 6.50 -4.71
N ASN A 89 -22.03 5.32 -4.57
CA ASN A 89 -21.75 4.66 -3.31
C ASN A 89 -20.38 3.97 -3.44
N SER A 90 -19.34 4.63 -2.94
CA SER A 90 -17.96 4.14 -3.04
C SER A 90 -17.44 3.80 -1.66
N LYS A 91 -16.77 2.66 -1.55
CA LYS A 91 -16.08 2.19 -0.33
C LYS A 91 -14.63 1.96 -0.67
N ARG A 92 -13.70 2.52 0.11
CA ARG A 92 -12.26 2.40 -0.16
C ARG A 92 -11.45 2.26 1.11
N ALA A 93 -10.44 1.39 1.07
CA ALA A 93 -9.40 1.24 2.08
C ALA A 93 -8.05 1.54 1.45
N LEU A 94 -7.32 2.53 1.96
CA LEU A 94 -6.06 2.99 1.39
C LEU A 94 -4.94 3.10 2.44
N ILE A 95 -3.71 3.11 1.95
CA ILE A 95 -2.50 3.46 2.69
C ILE A 95 -1.69 4.48 1.90
N GLU A 96 -1.21 5.50 2.60
CA GLU A 96 -0.40 6.58 2.06
C GLU A 96 0.91 6.67 2.87
N PRO A 97 2.08 6.46 2.25
CA PRO A 97 3.36 6.82 2.85
C PRO A 97 3.45 8.35 3.00
N LEU A 98 3.71 8.84 4.22
CA LEU A 98 3.76 10.29 4.49
C LEU A 98 5.11 10.93 4.14
N HIS A 99 6.13 10.11 3.92
CA HIS A 99 7.48 10.56 3.61
C HIS A 99 8.05 9.81 2.39
N SER A 100 8.78 10.52 1.53
CA SER A 100 9.39 9.95 0.31
C SER A 100 10.50 8.93 0.58
N GLN A 101 10.96 8.84 1.83
CA GLN A 101 11.93 7.84 2.29
C GLN A 101 11.27 6.50 2.66
N ILE A 102 9.95 6.41 2.59
CA ILE A 102 9.15 5.25 2.96
C ILE A 102 8.48 4.73 1.70
N GLU A 103 8.66 3.43 1.44
CA GLU A 103 8.11 2.77 0.26
C GLU A 103 7.46 1.45 0.67
N ILE A 104 6.37 1.08 -0.01
CA ILE A 104 5.63 -0.16 0.20
C ILE A 104 5.91 -1.11 -0.96
N ALA A 105 6.04 -2.40 -0.67
CA ALA A 105 6.16 -3.43 -1.69
C ALA A 105 4.86 -3.54 -2.49
N ILE A 106 4.95 -3.50 -3.82
CA ILE A 106 3.81 -3.50 -4.73
C ILE A 106 3.84 -4.62 -5.77
N ILE A 107 2.65 -4.93 -6.29
CA ILE A 107 2.45 -5.75 -7.47
C ILE A 107 1.57 -5.00 -8.47
N GLU A 108 1.98 -4.97 -9.73
CA GLU A 108 1.14 -4.45 -10.81
C GLU A 108 0.12 -5.51 -11.20
N LYS A 109 -1.17 -5.15 -11.19
CA LYS A 109 -2.25 -6.03 -11.65
C LYS A 109 -3.30 -5.24 -12.44
N PRO A 110 -3.96 -5.89 -13.43
CA PRO A 110 -5.08 -5.28 -14.12
C PRO A 110 -6.21 -5.01 -13.15
N ASP A 111 -6.78 -3.81 -13.26
CA ASP A 111 -7.91 -3.38 -12.45
C ASP A 111 -9.24 -3.78 -13.12
N THR A 112 -10.27 -4.08 -12.33
CA THR A 112 -11.71 -4.17 -12.71
C THR A 112 -12.37 -5.55 -12.95
N LEU A 113 -13.47 -5.76 -12.20
CA LEU A 113 -14.65 -6.56 -12.57
C LEU A 113 -15.83 -5.59 -12.85
N HIS A 114 -16.51 -5.73 -13.99
CA HIS A 114 -17.61 -4.85 -14.41
C HIS A 114 -18.93 -5.61 -14.43
N LYS A 115 -19.95 -5.15 -13.69
CA LYS A 115 -21.32 -5.73 -13.73
C LYS A 115 -22.32 -4.69 -14.20
N CYS A 116 -23.13 -5.02 -15.20
CA CYS A 116 -24.26 -4.23 -15.68
C CYS A 116 -25.58 -4.94 -15.37
N THR A 117 -26.60 -4.19 -15.02
CA THR A 117 -27.97 -4.71 -14.95
C THR A 117 -28.86 -3.83 -15.82
N VAL A 118 -29.59 -4.43 -16.76
CA VAL A 118 -30.55 -3.76 -17.63
C VAL A 118 -31.94 -4.26 -17.27
N ILE A 119 -32.87 -3.35 -17.00
CA ILE A 119 -34.27 -3.69 -16.71
C ILE A 119 -35.12 -3.24 -17.89
N TYR A 120 -35.90 -4.15 -18.47
CA TYR A 120 -36.83 -3.87 -19.56
C TYR A 120 -38.23 -4.37 -19.18
N GLY A 121 -39.11 -3.45 -18.77
CA GLY A 121 -40.40 -3.79 -18.17
C GLY A 121 -40.22 -4.58 -16.87
N ASP A 122 -40.87 -5.75 -16.75
CA ASP A 122 -40.72 -6.66 -15.61
C ASP A 122 -39.52 -7.63 -15.74
N THR A 123 -38.73 -7.52 -16.82
CA THR A 123 -37.61 -8.42 -17.09
C THR A 123 -36.29 -7.79 -16.66
N ILE A 124 -35.52 -8.50 -15.83
CA ILE A 124 -34.20 -8.09 -15.36
C ILE A 124 -33.14 -8.89 -16.12
N PHE A 125 -32.25 -8.21 -16.82
CA PHE A 125 -31.06 -8.78 -17.43
C PHE A 125 -29.83 -8.41 -16.62
N VAL A 126 -29.04 -9.39 -16.20
CA VAL A 126 -27.82 -9.19 -15.42
C VAL A 126 -26.62 -9.67 -16.22
N TYR A 127 -25.63 -8.81 -16.39
CA TYR A 127 -24.38 -9.07 -17.11
C TYR A 127 -23.21 -8.85 -16.16
N THR A 128 -22.27 -9.79 -16.07
CA THR A 128 -21.07 -9.68 -15.22
C THR A 128 -19.85 -10.06 -16.06
N TYR A 129 -18.82 -9.21 -16.06
CA TYR A 129 -17.60 -9.37 -16.83
C TYR A 129 -16.38 -9.47 -15.91
N TYR A 130 -15.45 -10.36 -16.29
CA TYR A 130 -14.12 -10.47 -15.71
C TYR A 130 -13.10 -9.98 -16.74
N ASN A 131 -12.16 -9.15 -16.31
CA ASN A 131 -11.09 -8.63 -17.15
C ASN A 131 -9.97 -9.66 -17.42
N SER A 132 -10.31 -10.82 -18.02
CA SER A 132 -9.26 -11.63 -18.62
C SER A 132 -9.60 -12.27 -19.98
N ASP A 133 -10.84 -12.68 -20.31
CA ASP A 133 -11.03 -13.56 -21.49
C ASP A 133 -12.37 -13.46 -22.24
N THR A 134 -13.27 -12.54 -21.90
CA THR A 134 -14.64 -12.58 -22.47
C THR A 134 -14.85 -11.56 -23.58
N LEU A 135 -14.92 -12.03 -24.83
CA LEU A 135 -15.14 -11.26 -26.08
C LEU A 135 -16.56 -10.66 -26.26
N TYR A 136 -17.33 -10.42 -25.19
CA TYR A 136 -18.70 -9.90 -25.31
C TYR A 136 -18.82 -8.47 -24.79
N GLN A 137 -19.44 -7.57 -25.57
CA GLN A 137 -19.59 -6.15 -25.27
C GLN A 137 -20.99 -5.86 -24.72
N CYS A 138 -21.07 -5.04 -23.67
CA CYS A 138 -22.35 -4.48 -23.23
C CYS A 138 -22.86 -3.50 -24.31
N PRO A 139 -24.16 -3.48 -24.62
CA PRO A 139 -24.71 -2.71 -25.75
C PRO A 139 -24.50 -1.19 -25.66
N GLU A 140 -24.06 -0.67 -24.51
CA GLU A 140 -23.68 0.74 -24.30
C GLU A 140 -22.39 0.90 -23.46
N ALA A 141 -21.53 -0.12 -23.42
CA ALA A 141 -20.25 0.01 -22.72
C ALA A 141 -19.26 0.76 -23.62
N ASP A 142 -19.01 2.02 -23.30
CA ASP A 142 -17.73 2.66 -23.60
C ASP A 142 -16.61 1.66 -23.25
N SER A 143 -15.64 1.54 -24.15
CA SER A 143 -14.51 0.60 -24.06
C SER A 143 -14.02 0.42 -22.62
N ILE A 144 -14.09 -0.81 -22.09
CA ILE A 144 -13.45 -1.15 -20.81
C ILE A 144 -11.94 -1.10 -21.04
N ASN A 145 -11.32 0.01 -20.64
CA ASN A 145 -9.87 0.13 -20.67
C ASN A 145 -9.28 -0.68 -19.51
N ILE A 146 -8.43 -1.64 -19.84
CA ILE A 146 -7.58 -2.30 -18.84
C ILE A 146 -6.60 -1.23 -18.34
N ILE A 147 -6.75 -0.82 -17.10
CA ILE A 147 -5.78 0.04 -16.43
C ILE A 147 -4.98 -0.88 -15.52
N ASN A 148 -3.70 -1.04 -15.80
CA ASN A 148 -2.79 -1.64 -14.84
C ASN A 148 -2.63 -0.66 -13.67
N LYS A 149 -2.78 -1.17 -12.45
CA LYS A 149 -2.64 -0.39 -11.23
C LYS A 149 -1.69 -1.09 -10.27
N ASN A 150 -0.99 -0.29 -9.47
CA ASN A 150 -0.14 -0.78 -8.40
C ASN A 150 -1.00 -1.10 -7.17
N TRP A 151 -0.82 -2.32 -6.65
CA TRP A 151 -1.49 -2.80 -5.45
C TRP A 151 -0.43 -3.13 -4.39
N PRO A 152 -0.74 -2.98 -3.09
CA PRO A 152 0.12 -3.53 -2.05
C PRO A 152 0.33 -5.03 -2.29
N GLN A 153 1.58 -5.47 -2.35
CA GLN A 153 1.90 -6.88 -2.44
C GLN A 153 1.53 -7.56 -1.11
N ILE A 154 0.77 -8.64 -1.21
CA ILE A 154 0.32 -9.42 -0.05
C ILE A 154 1.34 -10.52 0.23
N PHE A 155 1.76 -10.60 1.49
CA PHE A 155 2.63 -11.66 1.98
C PHE A 155 1.92 -12.51 3.04
N GLN A 156 2.36 -13.75 3.18
CA GLN A 156 2.01 -14.67 4.26
C GLN A 156 3.09 -14.69 5.33
N TYR A 157 2.72 -15.23 6.50
CA TYR A 157 3.70 -15.54 7.53
C TYR A 157 4.74 -16.53 6.99
N GLY A 158 6.02 -16.24 7.23
CA GLY A 158 7.14 -17.07 6.81
C GLY A 158 7.62 -16.81 5.39
N ASP A 159 6.97 -15.92 4.63
CA ASP A 159 7.49 -15.50 3.32
C ASP A 159 8.83 -14.76 3.49
N GLU A 160 9.75 -15.00 2.56
CA GLU A 160 11.04 -14.32 2.49
C GLU A 160 10.98 -13.12 1.54
N LEU A 161 11.65 -12.04 1.92
CA LEU A 161 11.79 -10.87 1.06
C LEU A 161 12.77 -11.16 -0.09
N ASN A 162 12.24 -11.37 -1.30
CA ASN A 162 13.06 -11.58 -2.48
C ASN A 162 13.67 -10.27 -3.03
N THR A 163 14.70 -10.39 -3.88
CA THR A 163 15.39 -9.22 -4.46
C THR A 163 14.62 -8.52 -5.59
N ASN A 164 13.50 -9.08 -6.05
CA ASN A 164 12.75 -8.60 -7.23
C ASN A 164 11.46 -7.87 -6.83
N ILE A 165 11.42 -7.28 -5.63
CA ILE A 165 10.29 -6.50 -5.17
C ILE A 165 10.31 -5.12 -5.82
N VAL A 166 9.16 -4.71 -6.34
CA VAL A 166 8.91 -3.36 -6.79
C VAL A 166 8.41 -2.55 -5.60
N TRP A 167 8.97 -1.36 -5.43
CA TRP A 167 8.64 -0.45 -4.33
C TRP A 167 7.93 0.78 -4.88
N SER A 168 6.99 1.33 -4.12
CA SER A 168 6.29 2.57 -4.45
C SER A 168 6.05 3.40 -3.19
N ASN A 169 6.13 4.72 -3.33
CA ASN A 169 5.75 5.70 -2.33
C ASN A 169 4.40 6.37 -2.63
N ASP A 170 3.61 5.81 -3.56
CA ASP A 170 2.31 6.34 -3.94
C ASP A 170 1.24 5.98 -2.90
N VAL A 171 0.06 6.62 -3.00
CA VAL A 171 -1.14 6.16 -2.30
C VAL A 171 -1.58 4.85 -2.93
N LEU A 172 -1.70 3.81 -2.11
CA LEU A 172 -2.08 2.48 -2.54
C LEU A 172 -3.45 2.11 -1.98
N GLU A 173 -4.25 1.45 -2.80
CA GLU A 173 -5.57 0.96 -2.41
C GLU A 173 -5.46 -0.52 -2.05
N PHE A 174 -5.95 -0.91 -0.87
CA PHE A 174 -6.06 -2.33 -0.50
C PHE A 174 -7.27 -2.99 -1.16
N ALA A 175 -8.39 -2.25 -1.15
CA ALA A 175 -9.65 -2.67 -1.73
C ALA A 175 -10.53 -1.45 -2.01
N SER A 176 -11.38 -1.58 -3.02
CA SER A 176 -12.53 -0.70 -3.22
C SER A 176 -13.74 -1.40 -3.81
N ASN A 177 -14.88 -0.77 -3.60
CA ASN A 177 -16.15 -1.13 -4.20
C ASN A 177 -16.88 0.15 -4.56
N ASP A 178 -16.87 0.47 -5.85
CA ASP A 178 -17.53 1.62 -6.42
C ASP A 178 -18.83 1.16 -7.07
N GLU A 179 -19.95 1.58 -6.50
CA GLU A 179 -21.29 1.34 -7.01
C GLU A 179 -21.86 2.67 -7.49
N THR A 180 -22.43 2.68 -8.69
CA THR A 180 -23.24 3.82 -9.14
C THR A 180 -24.50 3.32 -9.82
N SER A 181 -25.61 3.98 -9.56
CA SER A 181 -26.89 3.69 -10.22
C SER A 181 -27.49 4.97 -10.76
N TYR A 182 -27.92 4.93 -12.02
CA TYR A 182 -28.59 6.05 -12.67
C TYR A 182 -29.88 5.57 -13.34
N SER A 183 -30.89 6.42 -13.26
CA SER A 183 -32.22 6.18 -13.82
C SER A 183 -32.54 7.28 -14.82
N TRP A 184 -33.05 6.91 -15.99
CA TRP A 184 -33.58 7.87 -16.96
C TRP A 184 -34.93 7.43 -17.49
N PHE A 185 -35.67 8.39 -18.04
CA PHE A 185 -37.00 8.17 -18.59
C PHE A 185 -36.98 8.49 -20.07
N GLU A 186 -37.37 7.52 -20.89
CA GLU A 186 -37.43 7.67 -22.34
C GLU A 186 -38.65 6.92 -22.88
N ASN A 187 -39.44 7.60 -23.72
CA ASN A 187 -40.61 7.03 -24.40
C ASN A 187 -41.62 6.32 -23.47
N GLY A 188 -41.83 6.81 -22.26
CA GLY A 188 -42.78 6.20 -21.32
C GLY A 188 -42.19 5.06 -20.47
N ILE A 189 -40.92 4.71 -20.68
CA ILE A 189 -40.23 3.60 -20.02
C ILE A 189 -39.15 4.17 -19.09
N ILE A 190 -39.06 3.63 -17.87
CA ILE A 190 -37.96 3.92 -16.94
C ILE A 190 -36.85 2.91 -17.22
N TYR A 191 -35.66 3.43 -17.49
CA TYR A 191 -34.45 2.65 -17.64
C TYR A 191 -33.59 2.87 -16.40
N ASN A 192 -33.05 1.78 -15.86
CA ASN A 192 -32.11 1.79 -14.76
C ASN A 192 -30.83 1.11 -15.23
N THR A 193 -29.71 1.81 -15.08
CA THR A 193 -28.39 1.21 -15.16
C THR A 193 -27.77 1.22 -13.78
N SER A 194 -27.15 0.11 -13.41
CA SER A 194 -26.25 0.07 -12.26
C SER A 194 -24.91 -0.46 -12.70
N TYR A 195 -23.88 0.21 -12.23
CA TYR A 195 -22.49 -0.16 -12.42
C TYR A 195 -21.93 -0.54 -11.07
N LYS A 196 -21.22 -1.65 -11.05
CA LYS A 196 -20.46 -2.07 -9.89
C LYS A 196 -19.06 -2.42 -10.33
N ILE A 197 -18.11 -1.66 -9.83
CA ILE A 197 -16.68 -1.80 -10.07
C ILE A 197 -16.09 -2.27 -8.73
N LYS A 198 -15.55 -3.48 -8.75
CA LYS A 198 -14.90 -4.09 -7.59
C LYS A 198 -13.41 -4.19 -7.85
N HIS A 199 -12.61 -3.55 -7.00
CA HIS A 199 -11.18 -3.73 -7.00
C HIS A 199 -10.76 -4.42 -5.71
N CYS A 200 -10.51 -5.73 -5.78
CA CYS A 200 -10.55 -6.60 -4.60
C CYS A 200 -9.33 -7.51 -4.52
N PHE A 201 -8.14 -6.93 -4.35
CA PHE A 201 -6.98 -7.77 -4.08
C PHE A 201 -6.96 -8.27 -2.64
N TRP A 202 -7.40 -7.46 -1.69
CA TRP A 202 -7.34 -7.76 -0.26
C TRP A 202 -8.64 -7.38 0.45
N ASN A 203 -9.77 -8.08 0.21
CA ASN A 203 -10.99 -7.87 0.99
C ASN A 203 -11.53 -9.20 1.52
N ASN A 204 -11.77 -9.29 2.83
CA ASN A 204 -12.28 -10.49 3.51
C ASN A 204 -11.43 -11.77 3.30
N ILE A 205 -10.15 -11.63 2.98
CA ILE A 205 -9.21 -12.78 2.82
C ILE A 205 -8.45 -13.12 4.12
N GLY A 206 -8.87 -12.53 5.25
CA GLY A 206 -8.25 -12.68 6.56
C GLY A 206 -7.04 -11.77 6.78
N GLU A 207 -6.28 -12.08 7.83
CA GLU A 207 -5.03 -11.40 8.18
C GLU A 207 -3.92 -11.74 7.19
N LYS A 208 -3.24 -10.72 6.70
CA LYS A 208 -2.06 -10.84 5.83
C LYS A 208 -1.06 -9.72 6.16
N PHE A 209 0.07 -9.70 5.47
CA PHE A 209 1.15 -8.75 5.69
C PHE A 209 1.36 -7.88 4.44
N ILE A 210 1.59 -6.59 4.67
CA ILE A 210 2.36 -5.74 3.73
C ILE A 210 3.78 -5.63 4.25
N VAL A 211 4.71 -5.40 3.33
CA VAL A 211 6.08 -5.03 3.65
C VAL A 211 6.32 -3.59 3.21
N PHE A 212 7.04 -2.86 4.04
CA PHE A 212 7.54 -1.52 3.74
C PHE A 212 9.05 -1.46 3.98
N MET A 213 9.68 -0.42 3.43
CA MET A 213 11.08 -0.11 3.69
C MET A 213 11.29 1.37 3.99
N PHE A 214 12.27 1.65 4.84
CA PHE A 214 12.82 2.97 5.13
C PHE A 214 14.18 3.11 4.47
N ARG A 215 14.40 4.22 3.78
CA ARG A 215 15.70 4.61 3.25
C ARG A 215 16.35 5.67 4.14
N LYS A 216 17.41 5.30 4.86
CA LYS A 216 18.14 6.22 5.75
C LYS A 216 19.63 6.06 5.60
N ASN A 217 20.34 7.15 5.29
CA ASN A 217 21.80 7.19 5.11
C ASN A 217 22.33 6.10 4.15
N GLU A 218 21.70 5.96 2.98
CA GLU A 218 22.03 4.94 1.96
C GLU A 218 21.82 3.48 2.40
N LYS A 219 21.20 3.25 3.56
CA LYS A 219 20.79 1.93 4.05
C LYS A 219 19.28 1.76 3.94
N TYR A 220 18.87 0.51 3.80
CA TYR A 220 17.47 0.09 3.77
C TYR A 220 17.15 -0.66 5.06
N TYR A 221 16.02 -0.30 5.67
CA TYR A 221 15.49 -0.96 6.86
C TYR A 221 14.08 -1.42 6.53
N TYR A 222 13.80 -2.70 6.69
CA TYR A 222 12.53 -3.30 6.31
C TYR A 222 11.61 -3.45 7.52
N GLY A 223 10.31 -3.40 7.26
CA GLY A 223 9.29 -3.70 8.24
C GLY A 223 8.05 -4.28 7.58
N TRP A 224 7.15 -4.79 8.40
CA TRP A 224 5.88 -5.33 7.94
C TRP A 224 4.74 -4.88 8.84
N MET A 225 3.55 -4.80 8.27
CA MET A 225 2.31 -4.52 8.98
C MET A 225 1.34 -5.68 8.74
N LYS A 226 0.90 -6.31 9.83
CA LYS A 226 -0.12 -7.35 9.83
C LYS A 226 -1.49 -6.69 9.93
N LEU A 227 -2.28 -6.83 8.87
CA LEU A 227 -3.57 -6.16 8.74
C LEU A 227 -4.64 -7.05 8.12
N SER A 228 -5.90 -6.67 8.33
CA SER A 228 -7.06 -7.28 7.68
C SER A 228 -8.00 -6.21 7.18
N ILE A 229 -8.55 -6.42 5.98
CA ILE A 229 -9.48 -5.50 5.34
C ILE A 229 -10.86 -6.15 5.26
N PHE A 230 -11.90 -5.37 5.58
CA PHE A 230 -13.29 -5.83 5.59
C PHE A 230 -14.24 -4.76 5.03
N ASP A 231 -15.36 -5.19 4.46
CA ASP A 231 -16.34 -4.32 3.79
C ASP A 231 -15.73 -3.31 2.79
N TYR A 232 -14.61 -3.65 2.15
CA TYR A 232 -13.86 -2.81 1.19
C TYR A 232 -13.30 -1.48 1.72
N LYS A 233 -13.59 -1.09 2.97
CA LYS A 233 -13.16 0.19 3.57
C LYS A 233 -12.55 0.03 4.96
N GLY A 234 -12.98 -0.99 5.70
CA GLY A 234 -12.55 -1.20 7.07
C GLY A 234 -11.14 -1.77 7.10
N ILE A 235 -10.27 -1.16 7.89
CA ILE A 235 -8.89 -1.58 8.10
C ILE A 235 -8.72 -1.96 9.57
N LYS A 236 -8.18 -3.14 9.84
CA LYS A 236 -7.72 -3.53 11.19
C LYS A 236 -6.24 -3.81 11.18
N ILE A 237 -5.52 -3.15 12.09
CA ILE A 237 -4.08 -3.32 12.27
C ILE A 237 -3.86 -4.13 13.54
N HIS A 238 -3.24 -5.29 13.36
CA HIS A 238 -3.03 -6.26 14.42
C HIS A 238 -1.63 -6.17 15.00
N GLU A 239 -0.65 -5.93 14.13
CA GLU A 239 0.76 -5.93 14.52
C GLU A 239 1.60 -5.14 13.52
N ILE A 240 2.65 -4.51 14.00
CA ILE A 240 3.63 -3.78 13.20
C ILE A 240 5.01 -4.20 13.68
N ALA A 241 5.93 -4.46 12.74
CA ALA A 241 7.33 -4.71 13.05
C ALA A 241 8.26 -3.97 12.09
N TYR A 242 9.45 -3.59 12.56
CA TYR A 242 10.45 -2.88 11.76
C TYR A 242 11.87 -3.19 12.25
N GLN A 243 12.82 -3.14 11.32
CA GLN A 243 14.25 -3.22 11.63
C GLN A 243 14.73 -1.94 12.31
N LYS A 244 15.41 -2.10 13.45
CA LYS A 244 16.05 -0.98 14.16
C LYS A 244 17.23 -0.43 13.34
N TYR A 245 17.37 0.89 13.32
CA TYR A 245 18.50 1.63 12.73
C TYR A 245 19.47 2.17 13.79
#